data_AF-A0A2M9R3W6-F1
#
_entry.id   AF-A0A2M9R3W6-F1
#
_cell.length_a   1.000
_cell.length_b   1.000
_cell.length_c   1.000
_cell.angle_alpha   90.00
_cell.angle_beta   90.00
_cell.angle_gamma   90.00
#
_symmetry.space_group_name_H-M   'P 1'
#
loop_
_entity.id
_entity.type
_entity.pdbx_description
1 polymer ?
#
loop_
_entity_poly.entity_id
_entity_poly.type
_entity_poly.pdbx_seq_one_letter_code
_entity_poly.pdbx_strand_id
1 'polypeptide(L)'
;MNFSTIEINKLDFEIENCKVYHYRNEDNFRINIFFLEANSDVINENWKRFSNMVAANYQTSEYMSNREFDKWNFYIIYISKDDVSKELKNKIENDKFSSRKIVEDLFDKEFNDKEANQLIVKHITNTDLEDILSQTQNKIQEEYKPVNTGLWKLVHKDISFGRDTELQKQIVEQIIRLNDEN
;
A
#
# COMPACT_ATOMS: atom_id res chain seq x y z
N MET A 1 13.38 6.18 -6.46
CA MET A 1 12.22 6.06 -7.37
C MET A 1 11.85 7.47 -7.78
N ASN A 2 11.85 7.78 -9.08
CA ASN A 2 11.55 9.14 -9.56
C ASN A 2 10.14 9.16 -10.13
N PHE A 3 9.35 10.16 -9.75
CA PHE A 3 7.99 10.36 -10.22
C PHE A 3 7.93 11.62 -11.06
N SER A 4 7.20 11.52 -12.18
CA SER A 4 6.96 12.63 -13.11
C SER A 4 5.47 12.91 -13.18
N THR A 5 5.12 14.19 -13.29
CA THR A 5 3.74 14.63 -13.51
C THR A 5 3.28 14.20 -14.90
N ILE A 6 2.08 13.63 -14.97
CA ILE A 6 1.41 13.25 -16.20
C ILE A 6 0.26 14.21 -16.44
N GLU A 7 0.12 14.66 -17.69
CA GLU A 7 -0.96 15.55 -18.06
C GLU A 7 -2.30 14.82 -17.99
N ILE A 8 -3.24 15.39 -17.23
CA ILE A 8 -4.60 14.91 -17.11
C ILE A 8 -5.48 15.68 -18.08
N ASN A 9 -6.33 14.98 -18.83
CA ASN A 9 -7.40 15.65 -19.53
C ASN A 9 -8.48 16.06 -18.50
N LYS A 10 -8.76 17.37 -18.39
CA LYS A 10 -9.76 17.88 -17.44
C LYS A 10 -11.16 17.27 -17.62
N LEU A 11 -11.48 16.77 -18.82
CA LEU A 11 -12.73 16.07 -19.10
C LEU A 11 -12.81 14.68 -18.44
N ASP A 12 -11.69 14.12 -18.01
CA ASP A 12 -11.64 12.81 -17.37
C ASP A 12 -12.17 12.84 -15.93
N PHE A 13 -12.38 14.03 -15.37
CA PHE A 13 -12.85 14.24 -14.00
C PHE A 13 -13.91 15.36 -13.95
N GLU A 14 -15.17 14.96 -13.78
CA GLU A 14 -16.32 15.85 -13.70
C GLU A 14 -16.68 16.15 -12.23
N ILE A 15 -15.72 16.71 -11.49
CA ILE A 15 -15.89 17.09 -10.09
C ILE A 15 -15.52 18.56 -9.94
N GLU A 16 -16.48 19.36 -9.48
CA GLU A 16 -16.27 20.78 -9.25
C GLU A 16 -15.51 21.03 -7.95
N ASN A 17 -14.90 22.21 -7.83
CA ASN A 17 -14.20 22.67 -6.61
C ASN A 17 -13.10 21.73 -6.11
N CYS A 18 -12.45 21.02 -7.04
CA CYS A 18 -11.31 20.17 -6.75
C CYS A 18 -10.16 20.44 -7.73
N LYS A 19 -8.97 19.99 -7.36
CA LYS A 19 -7.83 19.89 -8.28
C LYS A 19 -7.35 18.45 -8.31
N VAL A 20 -7.02 17.98 -9.51
CA VAL A 20 -6.54 16.61 -9.72
C VAL A 20 -5.12 16.66 -10.27
N TYR A 21 -4.27 15.79 -9.74
CA TYR A 21 -2.90 15.62 -10.18
C TYR A 21 -2.61 14.13 -10.41
N HIS A 22 -1.78 13.80 -11.40
CA HIS A 22 -1.36 12.44 -11.70
C HIS A 22 0.15 12.40 -11.78
N TYR A 23 0.74 11.52 -10.98
CA TYR A 23 2.16 11.22 -10.99
C TYR A 23 2.36 9.75 -11.35
N ARG A 24 3.42 9.48 -12.11
CA ARG A 24 3.82 8.13 -12.48
C ARG A 24 5.34 8.01 -12.44
N ASN A 25 5.84 6.87 -12.00
CA ASN A 25 7.27 6.57 -12.12
C ASN A 25 7.60 5.94 -13.48
N GLU A 26 8.87 6.02 -13.86
CA GLU A 26 9.37 5.47 -15.13
C GLU A 26 10.11 4.13 -14.97
N ASP A 27 9.98 3.46 -13.82
CA ASP A 27 10.68 2.21 -13.56
C ASP A 27 9.98 0.99 -14.19
N ASN A 28 10.63 -0.18 -14.08
CA ASN A 28 10.12 -1.47 -14.55
C ASN A 28 8.76 -1.89 -13.95
N PHE A 29 8.36 -1.29 -12.82
CA PHE A 29 7.05 -1.45 -12.22
C PHE A 29 6.34 -0.10 -12.23
N ARG A 30 5.23 0.00 -12.96
CA ARG A 30 4.49 1.25 -13.08
C ARG A 30 3.60 1.44 -11.85
N ILE A 31 3.76 2.58 -11.20
CA ILE A 31 2.97 3.06 -10.08
C ILE A 31 2.28 4.34 -10.54
N ASN A 32 0.95 4.32 -10.52
CA ASN A 32 0.13 5.48 -10.84
C ASN A 32 -0.43 6.06 -9.55
N ILE A 33 -0.22 7.36 -9.34
CA ILE A 33 -0.58 8.06 -8.11
C ILE A 33 -1.43 9.27 -8.48
N PHE A 34 -2.67 9.26 -8.03
CA PHE A 34 -3.61 10.35 -8.24
C PHE A 34 -3.79 11.13 -6.95
N PHE A 35 -3.81 12.44 -7.05
CA PHE A 35 -4.16 13.34 -5.95
C PHE A 35 -5.47 14.03 -6.24
N LEU A 36 -6.35 14.11 -5.24
CA LEU A 36 -7.55 14.95 -5.26
C LEU A 36 -7.42 15.97 -4.12
N GLU A 37 -7.10 17.22 -4.46
CA GLU A 37 -7.11 18.34 -3.52
C GLU A 37 -8.50 18.99 -3.51
N ALA A 38 -9.22 18.89 -2.39
CA ALA A 38 -10.54 19.49 -2.19
C ALA A 38 -10.84 19.67 -0.70
N ASN A 39 -11.95 20.33 -0.36
CA ASN A 39 -12.40 20.37 1.04
C ASN A 39 -13.04 19.04 1.47
N SER A 40 -13.23 18.84 2.77
CA SER A 40 -13.77 17.60 3.33
C SER A 40 -15.17 17.27 2.81
N ASP A 41 -16.03 18.26 2.59
CA ASP A 41 -17.37 18.09 2.04
C ASP A 41 -17.34 17.55 0.61
N VAL A 42 -16.55 18.15 -0.28
CA VAL A 42 -16.39 17.69 -1.67
C VAL A 42 -15.81 16.28 -1.69
N ILE A 43 -14.84 15.97 -0.81
CA ILE A 43 -14.29 14.62 -0.67
C ILE A 43 -15.39 13.65 -0.23
N ASN A 44 -16.16 13.97 0.80
CA ASN A 44 -17.24 13.13 1.33
C ASN A 44 -18.23 12.72 0.24
N GLU A 45 -18.63 13.68 -0.58
CA GLU A 45 -19.60 13.50 -1.65
C GLU A 45 -19.03 12.77 -2.86
N ASN A 46 -17.76 13.00 -3.21
CA ASN A 46 -17.21 12.64 -4.51
C ASN A 46 -16.10 11.58 -4.49
N TRP A 47 -15.53 11.20 -3.35
CA TRP A 47 -14.36 10.30 -3.31
C TRP A 47 -14.59 9.00 -4.08
N LYS A 48 -15.79 8.42 -3.99
CA LYS A 48 -16.17 7.17 -4.66
C LYS A 48 -16.34 7.36 -6.16
N ARG A 49 -16.96 8.48 -6.57
CA ARG A 49 -17.07 8.85 -7.98
C ARG A 49 -15.69 9.04 -8.58
N PHE A 50 -14.81 9.79 -7.93
CA PHE A 50 -13.43 9.99 -8.33
C PHE A 50 -12.68 8.65 -8.50
N SER A 51 -12.76 7.77 -7.49
CA SER A 51 -12.12 6.44 -7.55
C SER A 51 -12.62 5.59 -8.71
N ASN A 52 -13.90 5.68 -9.05
CA ASN A 52 -14.48 4.96 -10.19
C ASN A 52 -14.00 5.56 -11.53
N MET A 53 -13.86 6.88 -11.62
CA MET A 53 -13.34 7.55 -12.81
C MET A 53 -11.87 7.20 -13.05
N VAL A 54 -11.06 7.18 -11.98
CA VAL A 54 -9.67 6.67 -12.06
C VAL A 54 -9.64 5.25 -12.59
N ALA A 55 -10.50 4.36 -12.08
CA ALA A 55 -10.59 2.98 -12.55
C ALA A 55 -11.01 2.90 -14.03
N ALA A 56 -12.05 3.62 -14.44
CA ALA A 56 -12.58 3.55 -15.79
C ALA A 56 -11.62 4.13 -16.84
N ASN A 57 -10.98 5.26 -16.53
CA ASN A 57 -10.22 6.04 -17.51
C ASN A 57 -8.74 5.65 -17.54
N TYR A 58 -8.18 5.23 -16.40
CA TYR A 58 -6.74 5.05 -16.24
C TYR A 58 -6.33 3.62 -15.90
N GLN A 59 -7.25 2.69 -15.62
CA GLN A 59 -6.91 1.28 -15.49
C GLN A 59 -7.05 0.52 -16.81
N THR A 60 -6.44 1.06 -17.85
CA THR A 60 -6.36 0.46 -19.18
C THR A 60 -4.95 -0.06 -19.47
N SER A 61 -4.79 -0.79 -20.58
CA SER A 61 -3.48 -1.34 -21.02
C SER A 61 -2.41 -0.27 -21.29
N GLU A 62 -2.79 0.99 -21.50
CA GLU A 62 -1.86 2.09 -21.75
C GLU A 62 -1.11 2.51 -20.48
N TYR A 63 -1.81 2.53 -19.36
CA TYR A 63 -1.31 2.96 -18.05
C TYR A 63 -0.74 1.81 -17.22
N MET A 64 -0.86 0.58 -17.71
CA MET A 64 -0.27 -0.63 -17.14
C MET A 64 0.89 -1.11 -18.02
N SER A 65 1.88 -1.81 -17.46
CA SER A 65 2.76 -2.63 -18.31
C SER A 65 2.06 -3.95 -18.68
N ASN A 66 2.67 -4.75 -19.55
CA ASN A 66 2.20 -6.10 -19.90
C ASN A 66 2.20 -7.09 -18.71
N ARG A 67 2.51 -6.63 -17.49
CA ARG A 67 2.55 -7.46 -16.28
C ARG A 67 1.24 -7.33 -15.51
N GLU A 68 0.69 -8.47 -15.12
CA GLU A 68 -0.55 -8.56 -14.36
C GLU A 68 -0.50 -7.78 -13.02
N PHE A 69 0.69 -7.65 -12.42
CA PHE A 69 0.89 -6.97 -11.15
C PHE A 69 0.63 -5.46 -11.19
N ASP A 70 0.82 -4.79 -12.33
CA ASP A 70 0.68 -3.33 -12.43
C ASP A 70 -0.78 -2.87 -12.26
N LYS A 71 -1.75 -3.78 -12.48
CA LYS A 71 -3.17 -3.55 -12.18
C LYS A 71 -3.41 -3.12 -10.74
N TRP A 72 -2.53 -3.54 -9.83
CA TRP A 72 -2.65 -3.29 -8.40
C TRP A 72 -1.85 -2.07 -7.93
N ASN A 73 -1.10 -1.40 -8.81
CA ASN A 73 -0.20 -0.30 -8.45
C ASN A 73 -0.82 1.08 -8.67
N PHE A 74 -2.10 1.20 -8.32
CA PHE A 74 -2.85 2.46 -8.37
C PHE A 74 -3.08 2.98 -6.94
N TYR A 75 -2.74 4.24 -6.74
CA TYR A 75 -2.88 4.96 -5.49
C TYR A 75 -3.71 6.21 -5.69
N ILE A 76 -4.57 6.50 -4.73
CA ILE A 76 -5.30 7.76 -4.65
C ILE A 76 -5.03 8.39 -3.28
N ILE A 77 -4.55 9.62 -3.28
CA ILE A 77 -4.34 10.40 -2.07
C ILE A 77 -5.31 11.58 -2.09
N TYR A 78 -6.24 11.59 -1.14
CA TYR A 78 -7.18 12.68 -0.95
C TYR A 78 -6.55 13.71 -0.01
N ILE A 79 -6.46 14.96 -0.45
CA ILE A 79 -5.84 16.05 0.30
C ILE A 79 -6.91 17.07 0.66
N SER A 80 -7.00 17.39 1.95
CA SER A 80 -7.95 18.35 2.51
C SER A 80 -7.23 19.34 3.42
N LYS A 81 -7.56 20.62 3.29
CA LYS A 81 -7.04 21.67 4.18
C LYS A 81 -7.77 21.71 5.52
N ASP A 82 -8.99 21.21 5.54
CA ASP A 82 -9.86 21.07 6.68
C ASP A 82 -9.77 19.68 7.31
N ASP A 83 -10.38 19.50 8.48
CA ASP A 83 -10.42 18.22 9.19
C ASP A 83 -11.36 17.26 8.45
N VAL A 84 -10.87 16.05 8.15
CA VAL A 84 -11.71 15.00 7.56
C VAL A 84 -12.12 14.06 8.68
N SER A 85 -13.43 13.88 8.87
CA SER A 85 -13.94 13.05 9.95
C SER A 85 -13.34 11.64 9.94
N LYS A 86 -13.05 11.10 11.14
CA LYS A 86 -12.47 9.76 11.28
C LYS A 86 -13.31 8.67 10.60
N GLU A 87 -14.63 8.81 10.62
CA GLU A 87 -15.54 7.91 9.93
C GLU A 87 -15.32 7.92 8.42
N LEU A 88 -15.23 9.12 7.82
CA LEU A 88 -15.01 9.27 6.40
C LEU A 88 -13.63 8.77 5.97
N LYS A 89 -12.57 9.09 6.73
CA LYS A 89 -11.23 8.54 6.48
C LYS A 89 -11.25 7.01 6.46
N ASN A 90 -11.79 6.41 7.51
CA ASN A 90 -11.90 4.96 7.61
C ASN A 90 -12.70 4.37 6.45
N LYS A 91 -13.77 5.03 6.00
CA LYS A 91 -14.58 4.59 4.87
C LYS A 91 -13.79 4.60 3.56
N ILE A 92 -13.00 5.65 3.33
CA ILE A 92 -12.17 5.81 2.13
C ILE A 92 -11.01 4.80 2.15
N GLU A 93 -10.23 4.75 3.22
CA GLU A 93 -9.00 3.96 3.28
C GLU A 93 -9.25 2.45 3.31
N ASN A 94 -10.38 2.01 3.88
CA ASN A 94 -10.77 0.60 3.87
C ASN A 94 -11.45 0.16 2.57
N ASP A 95 -11.78 1.09 1.67
CA ASP A 95 -12.33 0.75 0.37
C ASP A 95 -11.23 0.23 -0.56
N LYS A 96 -11.21 -1.10 -0.75
CA LYS A 96 -10.20 -1.80 -1.56
C LYS A 96 -10.49 -1.82 -3.05
N PHE A 97 -11.54 -1.13 -3.50
CA PHE A 97 -11.90 -1.12 -4.92
C PHE A 97 -10.85 -0.37 -5.72
N SER A 98 -10.34 -1.02 -6.77
CA SER A 98 -9.43 -0.49 -7.81
C SER A 98 -8.07 0.07 -7.37
N SER A 99 -7.93 0.59 -6.16
CA SER A 99 -6.77 1.38 -5.75
C SER A 99 -6.57 1.32 -4.24
N ARG A 100 -5.34 1.59 -3.80
CA ARG A 100 -5.04 1.93 -2.41
C ARG A 100 -5.37 3.41 -2.20
N LYS A 101 -6.14 3.72 -1.15
CA LYS A 101 -6.62 5.06 -0.87
C LYS A 101 -6.05 5.54 0.45
N ILE A 102 -5.65 6.81 0.50
CA ILE A 102 -5.06 7.47 1.65
C ILE A 102 -5.74 8.83 1.80
N VAL A 103 -6.01 9.27 3.03
CA VAL A 103 -6.56 10.60 3.30
C VAL A 103 -5.58 11.41 4.16
N GLU A 104 -5.15 12.55 3.61
CA GLU A 104 -4.34 13.56 4.30
C GLU A 104 -5.19 14.81 4.53
N ASP A 105 -5.57 15.04 5.77
CA ASP A 105 -6.35 16.19 6.19
C ASP A 105 -5.49 17.20 6.93
N LEU A 106 -6.06 18.37 7.26
CA LEU A 106 -5.35 19.48 7.88
C LEU A 106 -4.06 19.86 7.12
N PHE A 107 -4.08 19.68 5.80
CA PHE A 107 -2.93 19.94 4.94
C PHE A 107 -2.76 21.46 4.78
N ASP A 108 -1.80 22.01 5.50
CA ASP A 108 -1.62 23.45 5.69
C ASP A 108 -0.78 24.14 4.59
N LYS A 109 -0.24 23.36 3.65
CA LYS A 109 0.62 23.84 2.56
C LYS A 109 -0.14 23.92 1.23
N GLU A 110 0.42 24.69 0.32
CA GLU A 110 -0.02 24.65 -1.08
C GLU A 110 0.55 23.41 -1.77
N PHE A 111 -0.32 22.63 -2.41
CA PHE A 111 0.08 21.41 -3.09
C PHE A 111 0.92 21.71 -4.34
N ASN A 112 2.07 21.05 -4.45
CA ASN A 112 3.03 21.16 -5.55
C ASN A 112 3.87 19.88 -5.65
N ASP A 113 4.77 19.79 -6.65
CA ASP A 113 5.60 18.60 -6.89
C ASP A 113 6.45 18.17 -5.68
N LYS A 114 6.95 19.12 -4.89
CA LYS A 114 7.73 18.82 -3.68
C LYS A 114 6.85 18.15 -2.63
N GLU A 115 5.66 18.69 -2.40
CA GLU A 115 4.70 18.13 -1.45
C GLU A 115 4.14 16.79 -1.93
N ALA A 116 3.86 16.65 -3.22
CA ALA A 116 3.51 15.38 -3.84
C ALA A 116 4.58 14.31 -3.54
N ASN A 117 5.85 14.62 -3.79
CA ASN A 117 6.95 13.70 -3.50
C ASN A 117 7.04 13.34 -2.01
N GLN A 118 6.84 14.30 -1.10
CA GLN A 118 6.82 14.01 0.34
C GLN A 118 5.72 13.02 0.72
N LEU A 119 4.51 13.20 0.20
CA LEU A 119 3.39 12.30 0.45
C LEU A 119 3.61 10.91 -0.16
N ILE A 120 4.17 10.85 -1.37
CA ILE A 120 4.53 9.58 -2.01
C ILE A 120 5.56 8.83 -1.16
N VAL A 121 6.58 9.53 -0.67
CA VAL A 121 7.62 8.92 0.17
C VAL A 121 7.03 8.40 1.49
N LYS A 122 6.23 9.23 2.15
CA LYS A 122 5.57 8.93 3.43
C LYS A 122 4.66 7.70 3.34
N HIS A 123 3.87 7.57 2.27
CA HIS A 123 2.80 6.56 2.22
C HIS A 123 3.06 5.36 1.32
N ILE A 124 3.95 5.47 0.33
CA ILE A 124 4.03 4.49 -0.77
C ILE A 124 5.42 3.85 -0.83
N THR A 125 6.49 4.65 -0.79
CA THR A 125 7.85 4.09 -0.95
C THR A 125 8.43 3.53 0.34
N ASN A 126 7.73 3.69 1.48
CA ASN A 126 8.17 3.17 2.77
C ASN A 126 9.63 3.55 3.10
N THR A 127 10.14 4.66 2.58
CA THR A 127 11.56 5.00 2.75
C THR A 127 11.90 5.30 4.22
N ASP A 128 10.89 5.70 5.01
CA ASP A 128 11.00 5.85 6.47
C ASP A 128 11.36 4.52 7.18
N LEU A 129 11.14 3.35 6.56
CA LEU A 129 11.61 2.07 7.11
C LEU A 129 13.13 2.02 7.17
N GLU A 130 13.89 2.61 6.25
CA GLU A 130 15.36 2.61 6.34
C GLU A 130 15.84 3.44 7.54
N ASP A 131 15.19 4.56 7.84
CA ASP A 131 15.48 5.37 9.04
C ASP A 131 15.03 4.69 10.34
N ILE A 132 13.90 3.98 10.34
CA ILE A 132 13.45 3.18 11.49
C ILE A 132 14.34 1.94 11.68
N LEU A 133 14.75 1.28 10.59
CA LEU A 133 15.62 0.10 10.60
C LEU A 133 17.04 0.46 11.05
N SER A 134 17.58 1.59 10.61
CA SER A 134 18.87 2.09 11.08
C SER A 134 18.85 2.47 12.57
N GLN A 135 17.73 3.00 13.07
CA GLN A 135 17.53 3.25 14.51
C GLN A 135 17.32 1.96 15.32
N THR A 136 16.73 0.92 14.72
CA THR A 136 16.47 -0.36 15.40
C THR A 136 17.60 -1.38 15.30
N GLN A 137 18.55 -1.24 14.37
CA GLN A 137 19.76 -2.06 14.30
C GLN A 137 20.63 -2.00 15.57
N ASN A 138 20.47 -0.95 16.39
CA ASN A 138 21.16 -0.84 17.68
C ASN A 138 20.49 -1.60 18.84
N LYS A 139 19.33 -2.24 18.62
CA LYS A 139 18.83 -3.28 19.52
C LYS A 139 19.22 -4.62 18.92
N ILE A 140 20.31 -5.18 19.43
CA ILE A 140 20.69 -6.58 19.26
C ILE A 140 19.39 -7.40 19.38
N GLN A 141 18.94 -8.01 18.28
CA GLN A 141 17.93 -9.05 18.37
C GLN A 141 18.53 -10.10 19.31
N GLU A 142 18.03 -10.21 20.53
CA GLU A 142 18.31 -11.38 21.33
C GLU A 142 17.92 -12.58 20.48
N GLU A 143 18.91 -13.38 20.12
CA GLU A 143 18.69 -14.58 19.31
C GLU A 143 17.59 -15.38 19.99
N TYR A 144 16.46 -15.57 19.29
CA TYR A 144 15.30 -16.23 19.86
C TYR A 144 15.71 -17.60 20.38
N LYS A 145 15.60 -17.80 21.70
CA LYS A 145 15.87 -19.09 22.33
C LYS A 145 14.57 -19.89 22.34
N PRO A 146 14.39 -20.86 21.44
CA PRO A 146 13.18 -21.66 21.43
C PRO A 146 13.07 -22.44 22.74
N VAL A 147 11.86 -22.47 23.31
CA VAL A 147 11.55 -23.25 24.52
C VAL A 147 11.80 -24.75 24.27
N ASN A 148 11.47 -25.24 23.08
CA ASN A 148 11.77 -26.60 22.65
C ASN A 148 12.67 -26.59 21.41
N THR A 149 13.95 -26.87 21.62
CA THR A 149 14.97 -26.91 20.56
C THR A 149 14.72 -28.02 19.54
N GLY A 150 14.02 -29.10 19.92
CA GLY A 150 13.67 -30.21 19.04
C GLY A 150 12.62 -29.79 18.02
N LEU A 151 11.52 -29.19 18.49
CA LEU A 151 10.47 -28.66 17.63
C LEU A 151 10.98 -27.52 16.73
N TRP A 152 11.84 -26.66 17.26
CA TRP A 152 12.42 -25.56 16.48
C TRP A 152 13.24 -26.03 15.28
N LYS A 153 13.93 -27.17 15.40
CA LYS A 153 14.69 -27.78 14.29
C LYS A 153 13.80 -28.39 13.21
N LEU A 154 12.54 -28.71 13.52
CA LEU A 154 11.60 -29.25 12.53
C LEU A 154 11.04 -28.16 11.62
N VAL A 155 10.95 -26.92 12.11
CA VAL A 155 10.48 -25.76 11.34
C VAL A 155 11.59 -25.27 10.41
N HIS A 156 11.68 -25.85 9.22
CA HIS A 156 12.58 -25.35 8.17
C HIS A 156 11.93 -24.16 7.45
N LYS A 157 12.69 -23.08 7.24
CA LYS A 157 12.21 -21.83 6.61
C LYS A 157 11.71 -21.99 5.18
N ASP A 158 12.09 -23.06 4.47
CA ASP A 158 11.85 -23.22 3.03
C ASP A 158 10.96 -24.41 2.63
N ILE A 159 10.23 -25.03 3.57
CA ILE A 159 9.35 -26.14 3.22
C ILE A 159 7.94 -25.61 2.92
N SER A 160 7.59 -25.50 1.64
CA SER A 160 6.19 -25.41 1.25
C SER A 160 5.54 -26.78 1.45
N PHE A 161 4.76 -26.93 2.52
CA PHE A 161 3.89 -28.09 2.70
C PHE A 161 2.71 -27.96 1.75
N GLY A 162 2.94 -28.31 0.48
CA GLY A 162 1.86 -28.50 -0.48
C GLY A 162 0.92 -29.63 -0.07
N ARG A 163 0.14 -30.17 -1.02
CA ARG A 163 -0.77 -31.30 -0.84
C ARG A 163 -0.06 -32.66 -0.65
N ASP A 164 1.15 -32.66 -0.09
CA ASP A 164 1.87 -33.90 0.25
C ASP A 164 1.46 -34.34 1.66
N THR A 165 0.36 -35.09 1.70
CA THR A 165 -0.25 -35.61 2.92
C THR A 165 0.67 -36.56 3.68
N GLU A 166 1.62 -37.22 3.00
CA GLU A 166 2.48 -38.22 3.62
C GLU A 166 3.61 -37.54 4.39
N LEU A 167 4.22 -36.51 3.79
CA LEU A 167 5.25 -35.70 4.45
C LEU A 167 4.68 -34.91 5.65
N GLN A 168 3.43 -34.44 5.53
CA GLN A 168 2.71 -33.80 6.65
C GLN A 168 2.49 -34.79 7.81
N LYS A 169 2.06 -36.03 7.53
CA LYS A 169 1.88 -37.06 8.57
C LYS A 169 3.19 -37.39 9.28
N GLN A 170 4.27 -37.58 8.53
CA GLN A 170 5.57 -37.91 9.11
C GLN A 170 6.08 -36.83 10.08
N ILE A 171 5.85 -35.56 9.77
CA ILE A 171 6.24 -34.44 10.64
C ILE A 171 5.33 -34.38 11.87
N VAL A 172 4.02 -34.59 11.71
CA VAL A 172 3.10 -34.65 12.85
C VAL A 172 3.48 -35.78 13.81
N GLU A 173 3.84 -36.95 13.29
CA GLU A 173 4.34 -38.06 14.13
C GLU A 173 5.64 -37.71 14.86
N GLN A 174 6.57 -36.99 14.21
CA GLN A 174 7.79 -36.50 14.85
C GLN A 174 7.51 -35.46 15.95
N ILE A 175 6.54 -34.56 15.74
CA ILE A 175 6.10 -33.58 16.75
C ILE A 175 5.51 -34.29 17.97
N ILE A 176 4.64 -35.29 17.76
CA ILE A 176 4.03 -36.05 18.85
C ILE A 176 5.10 -36.76 19.68
N ARG A 177 6.05 -37.46 19.03
CA ARG A 177 7.14 -38.15 19.73
C ARG A 177 8.02 -37.21 20.56
N LEU A 178 8.33 -36.02 20.04
CA LEU A 178 9.13 -35.02 20.76
C LEU A 178 8.40 -34.38 21.94
N ASN A 179 7.06 -34.43 21.94
CA ASN A 179 6.23 -33.90 23.02
C ASN A 179 5.99 -34.93 24.14
N ASP A 180 6.08 -36.23 23.82
CA ASP A 180 5.99 -37.32 24.79
C ASP A 180 7.32 -37.59 25.54
N GLU A 181 8.44 -37.04 25.06
CA GLU A 181 9.79 -37.18 25.64
C GLU A 181 10.21 -36.01 26.56
N ASN A 182 9.38 -34.97 26.74
CA ASN A 182 9.59 -33.84 27.66
C ASN A 182 8.58 -33.84 28.82
#